data_AF-A0AAF0J1I2-F1
#
_entry.id   AF-A0AAF0J1I2-F1
#
_cell.length_a   1.000
_cell.length_b   1.000
_cell.length_c   1.000
_cell.angle_alpha   90.00
_cell.angle_beta   90.00
_cell.angle_gamma   90.00
#
_symmetry.space_group_name_H-M   'P 1'
#
loop_
_entity.id
_entity.type
_entity.pdbx_description
1 polymer ?
#
loop_
_entity_poly.entity_id
_entity_poly.type
_entity_poly.pdbx_seq_one_letter_code
_entity_poly.pdbx_strand_id
1 'polypeptide(L)'
;MLRASARAAAAPAPQGPLRLRTEAPAAAPPRDADPEQLREAASARALPHKAARYDKLAQGYGLADDGLVDWDAKDPVSPSTPSPPPTDDELVEYTDEFGRTRTARKSDVPREYARERDEMPEEDNAVYGPATAFPVYRREVPQLDTRIAQRAEAVHFDADWEVRDRGAAFYRFSHDAATREAQQAELQARRAETVAQRSKSTHTTAPVPGARARARRAARQQVIDAHRAAR
;
A
#
# COMPACT_ATOMS: atom_id res chain seq x y z
N MET A 1 -2.41 -16.32 84.68
CA MET A 1 -1.27 -16.62 83.78
C MET A 1 -1.81 -17.01 82.41
N LEU A 2 -1.80 -16.07 81.46
CA LEU A 2 -2.27 -16.27 80.09
C LEU A 2 -1.24 -17.06 79.28
N ARG A 3 -1.65 -18.16 78.64
CA ARG A 3 -0.84 -18.88 77.66
C ARG A 3 -1.06 -18.24 76.28
N ALA A 4 -0.04 -17.54 75.78
CA ALA A 4 0.00 -17.03 74.42
C ALA A 4 0.25 -18.20 73.45
N SER A 5 -0.70 -18.49 72.57
CA SER A 5 -0.53 -19.41 71.44
C SER A 5 0.18 -18.67 70.30
N ALA A 6 1.47 -18.94 70.10
CA ALA A 6 2.19 -18.49 68.92
C ALA A 6 1.71 -19.28 67.70
N ARG A 7 1.03 -18.60 66.78
CA ARG A 7 0.60 -19.13 65.48
C ARG A 7 1.83 -19.13 64.56
N ALA A 8 2.36 -20.30 64.24
CA ALA A 8 3.45 -20.45 63.28
C ALA A 8 3.03 -19.91 61.91
N ALA A 9 3.79 -18.95 61.37
CA ALA A 9 3.60 -18.41 60.04
C ALA A 9 4.02 -19.47 59.00
N ALA A 10 3.06 -19.91 58.18
CA ALA A 10 3.32 -20.78 57.04
C ALA A 10 4.01 -19.96 55.93
N ALA A 11 5.19 -20.42 55.50
CA ALA A 11 5.94 -19.82 54.39
C ALA A 11 5.14 -19.93 53.07
N PRO A 12 5.17 -18.90 52.19
CA PRO A 12 4.52 -18.97 50.88
C PRO A 12 5.32 -19.91 49.96
N ALA A 13 4.61 -20.82 49.30
CA ALA A 13 5.17 -21.78 48.35
C ALA A 13 5.91 -21.08 47.18
N PRO A 14 6.98 -21.68 46.63
CA PRO A 14 7.70 -21.10 45.50
C PRO A 14 6.79 -21.08 44.27
N GLN A 15 6.59 -19.88 43.72
CA GLN A 15 5.85 -19.68 42.47
C GLN A 15 6.65 -20.33 41.33
N GLY A 16 6.14 -21.44 40.79
CA GLY A 16 6.68 -22.05 39.59
C GLY A 16 6.61 -21.08 38.39
N PRO A 17 7.40 -21.32 37.32
CA PRO A 17 7.41 -20.43 36.16
C PRO A 17 6.01 -20.34 35.55
N LEU A 18 5.57 -19.11 35.29
CA LEU A 18 4.33 -18.77 34.61
C LEU A 18 4.27 -19.51 33.28
N ARG A 19 3.49 -20.60 33.22
CA ARG A 19 3.17 -21.26 31.96
C ARG A 19 2.26 -20.32 31.18
N LEU A 20 2.75 -19.84 30.04
CA LEU A 20 1.92 -19.25 28.99
C LEU A 20 0.74 -20.21 28.77
N ARG A 21 -0.49 -19.72 28.97
CA ARG A 21 -1.70 -20.44 28.57
C ARG A 21 -1.67 -20.53 27.05
N THR A 22 -1.05 -21.58 26.52
CA THR A 22 -1.30 -22.02 25.15
C THR A 22 -2.76 -22.46 25.13
N GLU A 23 -3.62 -21.64 24.54
CA GLU A 23 -4.97 -22.10 24.21
C GLU A 23 -4.84 -23.39 23.41
N ALA A 24 -5.49 -24.44 23.89
CA ALA A 24 -5.51 -25.71 23.19
C ALA A 24 -6.04 -25.46 21.76
N PRO A 25 -5.43 -26.08 20.72
CA PRO A 25 -5.96 -25.94 19.36
C PRO A 25 -7.42 -26.41 19.37
N ALA A 26 -8.31 -25.56 18.86
CA ALA A 26 -9.72 -25.86 18.79
C ALA A 26 -9.92 -27.25 18.14
N ALA A 27 -10.66 -28.12 18.82
CA ALA A 27 -10.95 -29.47 18.35
C ALA A 27 -11.44 -29.42 16.90
N ALA A 28 -10.78 -30.18 16.02
CA ALA A 28 -11.17 -30.28 14.62
C ALA A 28 -12.65 -30.68 14.52
N PRO A 29 -13.44 -30.03 13.64
CA PRO A 29 -14.85 -30.37 13.50
C PRO A 29 -14.99 -31.85 13.07
N PRO A 30 -16.06 -32.54 13.51
CA PRO A 30 -16.31 -33.91 13.10
C PRO A 30 -16.41 -33.99 11.57
N ARG A 31 -15.83 -35.04 10.98
CA ARG A 31 -15.65 -35.19 9.51
C ARG A 31 -16.95 -35.26 8.71
N ASP A 32 -18.08 -35.53 9.38
CA ASP A 32 -19.40 -35.74 8.76
C ASP A 32 -20.39 -34.59 9.06
N ALA A 33 -19.91 -33.42 9.49
CA ALA A 33 -20.80 -32.28 9.76
C ALA A 33 -21.25 -31.58 8.48
N ASP A 34 -22.55 -31.31 8.37
CA ASP A 34 -23.11 -30.49 7.29
C ASP A 34 -22.42 -29.11 7.24
N PRO A 35 -22.05 -28.62 6.04
CA PRO A 35 -21.32 -27.36 5.89
C PRO A 35 -22.14 -26.16 6.40
N GLU A 36 -23.46 -26.22 6.31
CA GLU A 36 -24.36 -25.19 6.85
C GLU A 36 -24.29 -25.14 8.39
N GLN A 37 -24.31 -26.29 9.06
CA GLN A 37 -24.21 -26.38 10.52
C GLN A 37 -22.85 -25.86 11.02
N LEU A 38 -21.77 -26.11 10.28
CA LEU A 38 -20.44 -25.55 10.61
C LEU A 38 -20.40 -24.02 10.45
N ARG A 39 -21.05 -23.49 9.40
CA ARG A 39 -21.17 -22.05 9.17
C ARG A 39 -22.00 -21.37 10.26
N GLU A 40 -23.07 -22.00 10.69
CA GLU A 40 -23.91 -21.54 11.80
C GLU A 40 -23.17 -21.58 13.13
N ALA A 41 -22.42 -22.66 13.41
CA ALA A 41 -21.61 -22.74 14.63
C ALA A 41 -20.50 -21.68 14.65
N ALA A 42 -19.87 -21.40 13.50
CA ALA A 42 -18.87 -20.34 13.37
C ALA A 42 -19.49 -18.94 13.54
N SER A 43 -20.65 -18.69 12.94
CA SER A 43 -21.35 -17.41 13.08
C SER A 43 -21.84 -17.20 14.52
N ALA A 44 -22.37 -18.23 15.18
CA ALA A 44 -22.79 -18.21 16.57
C ALA A 44 -21.64 -17.90 17.53
N ARG A 45 -20.42 -18.37 17.25
CA ARG A 45 -19.22 -18.03 18.04
C ARG A 45 -18.73 -16.59 17.80
N ALA A 46 -18.91 -16.06 16.59
CA ALA A 46 -18.47 -14.71 16.25
C ALA A 46 -19.43 -13.60 16.76
N LEU A 47 -20.73 -13.89 16.86
CA LEU A 47 -21.75 -12.95 17.33
C LEU A 47 -21.50 -12.36 18.73
N PRO A 48 -21.19 -13.14 19.79
CA PRO A 48 -20.95 -12.58 21.12
C PRO A 48 -19.70 -11.69 21.15
N HIS A 49 -18.65 -12.07 20.41
CA HIS A 49 -17.43 -11.25 20.30
C HIS A 49 -17.70 -9.91 19.62
N LYS A 50 -18.55 -9.91 18.58
CA LYS A 50 -18.99 -8.66 17.93
C LYS A 50 -19.86 -7.83 18.85
N ALA A 51 -20.81 -8.44 19.56
CA ALA A 51 -21.68 -7.74 20.51
C ALA A 51 -20.85 -7.03 21.59
N ALA A 52 -19.91 -7.74 22.23
CA ALA A 52 -19.02 -7.16 23.23
C ALA A 52 -18.18 -5.99 22.67
N ARG A 53 -17.77 -6.04 21.39
CA ARG A 53 -17.07 -4.94 20.73
C ARG A 53 -17.98 -3.72 20.53
N TYR A 54 -19.23 -3.93 20.12
CA TYR A 54 -20.19 -2.83 19.97
C TYR A 54 -20.58 -2.21 21.30
N ASP A 55 -20.69 -3.00 22.37
CA ASP A 55 -20.95 -2.49 23.73
C ASP A 55 -19.81 -1.59 24.22
N LYS A 56 -18.55 -1.97 23.98
CA LYS A 56 -17.38 -1.13 24.27
C LYS A 56 -17.39 0.18 23.47
N LEU A 57 -17.75 0.11 22.19
CA LEU A 57 -17.84 1.29 21.33
C LEU A 57 -18.96 2.24 21.78
N ALA A 58 -20.12 1.70 22.16
CA ALA A 58 -21.23 2.48 22.72
C ALA A 58 -20.89 3.15 24.06
N GLN A 59 -20.02 2.51 24.86
CA GLN A 59 -19.49 3.08 26.11
C GLN A 59 -18.38 4.13 25.88
N GLY A 60 -17.97 4.38 24.63
CA GLY A 60 -16.97 5.39 24.30
C GLY A 60 -15.52 4.95 24.51
N TYR A 61 -15.28 3.68 24.85
CA TYR A 61 -13.94 3.11 24.82
C TYR A 61 -13.53 2.91 23.36
N GLY A 62 -12.54 3.67 22.90
CA GLY A 62 -11.98 3.53 21.56
C GLY A 62 -11.38 2.13 21.33
N LEU A 63 -11.27 1.73 20.06
CA LEU A 63 -10.74 0.42 19.63
C LEU A 63 -9.21 0.26 19.83
N ALA A 64 -8.60 1.05 20.71
CA ALA A 64 -7.15 1.14 20.88
C ALA A 64 -6.52 -0.19 21.34
N ASP A 65 -7.24 -0.99 22.14
CA ASP A 65 -6.74 -2.27 22.67
C ASP A 65 -6.73 -3.42 21.63
N ASP A 66 -7.43 -3.27 20.50
CA ASP A 66 -7.59 -4.32 19.47
C ASP A 66 -6.63 -4.14 18.26
N GLY A 67 -5.64 -3.24 18.34
CA GLY A 67 -4.62 -3.06 17.29
C GLY A 67 -5.07 -2.30 16.04
N LEU A 68 -6.17 -1.54 16.12
CA LEU A 68 -6.58 -0.62 15.05
C LEU A 68 -5.90 0.74 15.26
N VAL A 69 -5.06 1.14 14.29
CA VAL A 69 -4.38 2.44 14.26
C VAL A 69 -5.43 3.54 14.19
N ASP A 70 -5.44 4.42 15.19
CA ASP A 70 -6.20 5.67 15.16
C ASP A 70 -5.48 6.67 14.23
N TRP A 71 -6.09 6.94 13.08
CA TRP A 71 -5.53 7.86 12.08
C TRP A 71 -5.73 9.34 12.46
N ASP A 72 -6.58 9.63 13.46
CA ASP A 72 -6.80 10.99 13.99
C ASP A 72 -5.99 11.26 15.27
N ALA A 73 -5.34 10.23 15.83
CA ALA A 73 -4.36 10.41 16.89
C ALA A 73 -3.12 11.12 16.33
N LYS A 74 -3.06 12.43 16.53
CA LYS A 74 -1.88 13.24 16.22
C LYS A 74 -0.76 12.83 17.17
N ASP A 75 0.18 12.01 16.69
CA ASP A 75 1.36 11.60 17.45
C ASP A 75 2.07 12.82 18.06
N PRO A 76 2.24 12.89 19.38
CA PRO A 76 3.15 13.85 19.97
C PRO A 76 4.58 13.40 19.67
N VAL A 77 5.19 14.02 18.66
CA VAL A 77 6.63 14.21 18.46
C VAL A 77 7.50 13.04 18.96
N SER A 78 7.87 12.14 18.05
CA SER A 78 8.99 11.22 18.29
C SER A 78 10.25 12.01 18.67
N PRO A 79 10.85 11.82 19.87
CA PRO A 79 12.11 12.44 20.21
C PRO A 79 13.25 11.57 19.66
N SER A 80 13.59 11.75 18.39
CA SER A 80 14.86 11.20 17.88
C SER A 80 15.68 12.29 17.22
N THR A 81 16.83 12.54 17.88
CA THR A 81 18.04 13.24 17.43
C THR A 81 17.99 14.77 17.34
N PRO A 82 18.64 15.51 18.25
CA PRO A 82 18.90 16.93 18.05
C PRO A 82 19.91 17.08 16.90
N SER A 83 19.45 17.62 15.77
CA SER A 83 20.33 18.10 14.71
C SER A 83 21.19 19.26 15.26
N PRO A 84 22.51 19.29 14.97
CA PRO A 84 23.39 20.38 15.39
C PRO A 84 22.92 21.74 14.82
N PRO A 85 23.32 22.88 15.43
CA PRO A 85 22.77 24.19 15.14
C PRO A 85 22.96 24.59 13.67
N PRO A 86 22.04 25.40 13.10
CA PRO A 86 22.06 25.74 11.69
C PRO A 86 23.29 26.57 11.36
N THR A 87 24.19 26.00 10.57
CA THR A 87 25.11 26.78 9.74
C THR A 87 24.31 27.52 8.67
N ASP A 88 24.79 28.68 8.23
CA ASP A 88 24.21 29.43 7.11
C ASP A 88 24.41 28.63 5.81
N ASP A 89 23.55 27.64 5.61
CA ASP A 89 23.61 26.75 4.46
C ASP A 89 22.94 27.41 3.25
N GLU A 90 23.63 27.38 2.11
CA GLU A 90 23.13 27.90 0.84
C GLU A 90 21.85 27.17 0.38
N LEU A 91 20.91 27.92 -0.21
CA LEU A 91 19.71 27.37 -0.85
C LEU A 91 20.07 26.82 -2.23
N VAL A 92 19.91 25.51 -2.41
CA VAL A 92 20.21 24.80 -3.66
C VAL A 92 18.90 24.41 -4.35
N GLU A 93 18.86 24.56 -5.67
CA GLU A 93 17.78 24.07 -6.51
C GLU A 93 18.03 22.60 -6.86
N TYR A 94 17.10 21.71 -6.50
CA TYR A 94 17.17 20.30 -6.87
C TYR A 94 15.90 19.85 -7.58
N THR A 95 16.03 18.83 -8.43
CA THR A 95 14.92 18.20 -9.13
C THR A 95 14.47 16.97 -8.37
N ASP A 96 13.23 17.01 -7.88
CA ASP A 96 12.55 15.93 -7.17
C ASP A 96 12.22 14.74 -8.12
N GLU A 97 11.85 13.58 -7.57
CA GLU A 97 11.51 12.36 -8.32
C GLU A 97 10.37 12.57 -9.35
N PHE A 98 9.54 13.57 -9.11
CA PHE A 98 8.44 14.00 -9.99
C PHE A 98 8.86 14.99 -11.08
N GLY A 99 10.16 15.26 -11.24
CA GLY A 99 10.68 16.21 -12.23
C GLY A 99 10.37 17.68 -11.92
N ARG A 100 10.04 18.01 -10.68
CA ARG A 100 9.75 19.38 -10.24
C ARG A 100 11.00 19.98 -9.60
N THR A 101 11.32 21.23 -9.93
CA THR A 101 12.39 21.98 -9.27
C THR A 101 11.91 22.52 -7.93
N ARG A 102 12.68 22.28 -6.87
CA ARG A 102 12.41 22.79 -5.51
C ARG A 102 13.68 23.41 -4.94
N THR A 103 13.52 24.47 -4.15
CA THR A 103 14.60 25.11 -3.40
C THR A 103 14.60 24.58 -1.97
N ALA A 104 15.72 24.05 -1.52
CA ALA A 104 15.94 23.64 -0.13
C ALA A 104 17.36 23.99 0.30
N ARG A 105 17.62 24.03 1.61
CA ARG A 105 18.99 24.20 2.11
C ARG A 105 19.82 22.99 1.70
N LYS A 106 21.11 23.19 1.41
CA LYS A 106 22.02 22.11 1.02
C LYS A 106 21.99 20.90 1.96
N SER A 107 21.82 21.11 3.26
CA SER A 107 21.72 20.07 4.29
C SER A 107 20.39 19.29 4.28
N ASP A 108 19.32 19.89 3.79
CA ASP A 108 17.98 19.29 3.70
C ASP A 108 17.74 18.57 2.36
N VAL A 109 18.63 18.74 1.37
CA VAL A 109 18.53 18.05 0.09
C VAL A 109 18.94 16.58 0.28
N PRO A 110 18.09 15.61 -0.11
CA PRO A 110 18.46 14.20 -0.02
C PRO A 110 19.75 13.92 -0.79
N ARG A 111 20.62 13.08 -0.23
CA ARG A 111 21.97 12.80 -0.74
C ARG A 111 22.01 12.38 -2.22
N GLU A 112 20.94 11.76 -2.71
CA GLU A 112 20.77 11.36 -4.11
C GLU A 112 20.65 12.56 -5.07
N TYR A 113 20.06 13.65 -4.60
CA TYR A 113 19.87 14.91 -5.33
C TYR A 113 20.95 15.95 -4.99
N ALA A 114 21.69 15.76 -3.89
CA ALA A 114 22.80 16.60 -3.46
C ALA A 114 24.10 16.36 -4.26
N ARG A 115 24.00 15.80 -5.49
CA ARG A 115 25.16 15.63 -6.37
C ARG A 115 25.62 17.00 -6.84
N GLU A 116 26.49 17.58 -6.03
CA GLU A 116 27.51 18.49 -6.49
C GLU A 116 28.20 17.79 -7.66
N ARG A 117 28.17 18.51 -8.77
CA ARG A 117 29.09 18.44 -9.88
C ARG A 117 30.48 18.77 -9.33
N ASP A 118 30.96 17.96 -8.41
CA ASP A 118 32.37 17.89 -8.07
C ASP A 118 33.03 17.59 -9.40
N GLU A 119 33.69 18.62 -9.93
CA GLU A 119 34.74 18.48 -10.92
C GLU A 119 35.65 17.38 -10.39
N MET A 120 35.39 16.16 -10.85
CA MET A 120 36.34 15.07 -10.86
C MET A 120 37.66 15.71 -11.26
N PRO A 121 38.72 15.69 -10.41
CA PRO A 121 40.02 16.03 -10.92
C PRO A 121 40.24 15.12 -12.14
N GLU A 122 40.56 15.72 -13.29
CA GLU A 122 40.97 14.99 -14.49
C GLU A 122 42.25 14.23 -14.13
N GLU A 123 42.08 13.06 -13.52
CA GLU A 123 43.15 12.09 -13.32
C GLU A 123 43.38 11.35 -14.65
N ASP A 124 43.85 12.11 -15.65
CA ASP A 124 44.44 11.60 -16.88
C ASP A 124 45.85 11.00 -16.64
N ASN A 125 46.18 10.66 -15.39
CA ASN A 125 47.39 9.93 -15.01
C ASN A 125 47.14 8.43 -14.84
N ALA A 126 46.18 7.88 -15.58
CA ALA A 126 46.06 6.43 -15.74
C ALA A 126 47.26 5.93 -16.56
N VAL A 127 48.30 5.44 -15.88
CA VAL A 127 49.39 4.70 -16.53
C VAL A 127 48.81 3.39 -17.08
N TYR A 128 48.37 3.42 -18.35
CA TYR A 128 47.99 2.24 -19.09
C TYR A 128 49.25 1.44 -19.40
N GLY A 129 49.49 0.37 -18.64
CA GLY A 129 50.43 -0.67 -19.06
C GLY A 129 49.97 -1.36 -20.35
N PRO A 130 50.81 -2.19 -21.00
CA PRO A 130 50.51 -2.85 -22.27
C PRO A 130 49.46 -3.98 -22.16
N ALA A 131 48.47 -3.85 -21.28
CA ALA A 131 47.32 -4.73 -21.22
C ALA A 131 46.22 -4.20 -22.16
N THR A 132 46.40 -4.43 -23.46
CA THR A 132 45.46 -4.00 -24.52
C THR A 132 44.17 -4.83 -24.58
N ALA A 133 43.95 -5.76 -23.66
CA ALA A 133 42.74 -6.56 -23.60
C ALA A 133 42.44 -7.02 -22.17
N PHE A 134 41.44 -6.40 -21.54
CA PHE A 134 40.77 -7.01 -20.40
C PHE A 134 39.90 -8.15 -20.91
N PRO A 135 39.95 -9.36 -20.32
CA PRO A 135 39.03 -10.42 -20.68
C PRO A 135 37.61 -10.00 -20.30
N VAL A 136 36.86 -9.50 -21.30
CA VAL A 136 35.44 -9.19 -21.15
C VAL A 136 34.72 -10.51 -21.01
N TYR A 137 34.19 -10.78 -19.81
CA TYR A 137 33.36 -11.95 -19.57
C TYR A 137 32.14 -11.90 -20.50
N ARG A 138 32.15 -12.76 -21.52
CA ARG A 138 31.00 -13.00 -22.40
C ARG A 138 30.23 -14.15 -21.81
N ARG A 139 29.16 -13.85 -21.08
CA ARG A 139 28.22 -14.87 -20.63
C ARG A 139 27.57 -15.47 -21.89
N GLU A 140 27.96 -16.67 -22.26
CA GLU A 140 27.27 -17.42 -23.30
C GLU A 140 25.84 -17.64 -22.82
N VAL A 141 24.89 -16.95 -23.46
CA VAL A 141 23.46 -17.13 -23.19
C VAL A 141 23.07 -18.40 -23.94
N PRO A 142 22.70 -19.50 -23.25
CA PRO A 142 22.26 -20.69 -23.94
C PRO A 142 21.03 -20.35 -24.77
N GLN A 143 21.13 -20.51 -26.09
CA GLN A 143 19.98 -20.34 -26.97
C GLN A 143 19.00 -21.48 -26.69
N LEU A 144 17.90 -21.14 -26.02
CA LEU A 144 16.82 -22.08 -25.74
C LEU A 144 16.24 -22.60 -27.06
N ASP A 145 16.03 -23.91 -27.15
CA ASP A 145 15.51 -24.57 -28.35
C ASP A 145 14.07 -24.10 -28.63
N THR A 146 13.88 -23.31 -29.69
CA THR A 146 12.60 -22.69 -30.05
C THR A 146 11.53 -23.71 -30.44
N ARG A 147 11.92 -24.96 -30.70
CA ARG A 147 10.99 -26.08 -30.92
C ARG A 147 10.13 -26.37 -29.69
N ILE A 148 10.65 -26.11 -28.48
CA ILE A 148 9.90 -26.25 -27.23
C ILE A 148 8.82 -25.16 -27.14
N ALA A 149 9.10 -23.94 -27.60
CA ALA A 149 8.12 -22.86 -27.65
C ALA A 149 7.02 -23.11 -28.69
N GLN A 150 7.35 -23.77 -29.81
CA GLN A 150 6.35 -24.18 -30.81
C GLN A 150 5.48 -25.37 -30.36
N ARG A 151 6.01 -26.21 -29.47
CA ARG A 151 5.31 -27.36 -28.89
C ARG A 151 4.59 -27.04 -27.59
N ALA A 152 4.85 -25.88 -26.98
CA ALA A 152 4.06 -25.39 -25.87
C ALA A 152 2.64 -25.16 -26.39
N GLU A 153 1.82 -26.21 -26.29
CA GLU A 153 0.36 -26.11 -26.30
C GLU A 153 0.03 -24.85 -25.53
N ALA A 154 -0.70 -23.93 -26.16
CA ALA A 154 -1.06 -22.69 -25.53
C ALA A 154 -1.77 -23.05 -24.22
N VAL A 155 -1.04 -22.97 -23.10
CA VAL A 155 -1.58 -23.17 -21.76
C VAL A 155 -2.44 -21.95 -21.53
N HIS A 156 -3.66 -22.03 -22.06
CA HIS A 156 -4.62 -20.96 -21.97
C HIS A 156 -4.94 -20.78 -20.50
N PHE A 157 -5.01 -19.52 -20.11
CA PHE A 157 -5.55 -19.14 -18.81
C PHE A 157 -6.91 -19.82 -18.64
N ASP A 158 -7.05 -20.59 -17.56
CA ASP A 158 -8.31 -21.22 -17.20
C ASP A 158 -8.88 -20.56 -15.94
N ALA A 159 -10.06 -19.97 -16.10
CA ALA A 159 -10.75 -19.27 -15.04
C ALA A 159 -11.17 -20.16 -13.86
N ASP A 160 -11.27 -21.48 -14.06
CA ASP A 160 -11.83 -22.38 -13.05
C ASP A 160 -10.77 -22.91 -12.08
N TRP A 161 -9.53 -23.16 -12.53
CA TRP A 161 -8.47 -23.70 -11.67
C TRP A 161 -7.31 -22.74 -11.39
N GLU A 162 -7.20 -21.64 -12.12
CA GLU A 162 -6.05 -20.77 -11.98
C GLU A 162 -6.22 -19.69 -10.90
N VAL A 163 -5.30 -19.70 -9.93
CA VAL A 163 -5.24 -18.77 -8.79
C VAL A 163 -4.32 -17.60 -9.13
N ARG A 164 -4.72 -16.77 -10.10
CA ARG A 164 -4.11 -15.46 -10.35
C ARG A 164 -5.04 -14.35 -9.85
N ASP A 165 -4.45 -13.21 -9.46
CA ASP A 165 -5.21 -12.04 -9.03
C ASP A 165 -6.08 -11.52 -10.18
N ARG A 166 -7.40 -11.54 -9.97
CA ARG A 166 -8.38 -11.12 -10.97
C ARG A 166 -8.76 -9.67 -10.70
N GLY A 167 -8.63 -8.82 -11.72
CA GLY A 167 -9.10 -7.44 -11.65
C GLY A 167 -10.63 -7.35 -11.60
N ALA A 168 -11.14 -6.17 -11.24
CA ALA A 168 -12.59 -5.91 -11.09
C ALA A 168 -13.42 -6.08 -12.38
N ALA A 169 -12.78 -6.18 -13.55
CA ALA A 169 -13.41 -6.34 -14.86
C ALA A 169 -13.16 -7.73 -15.47
N PHE A 170 -12.98 -8.75 -14.64
CA PHE A 170 -12.78 -10.12 -15.10
C PHE A 170 -14.12 -10.77 -15.54
N TYR A 171 -14.15 -11.32 -16.74
CA TYR A 171 -15.28 -12.11 -17.26
C TYR A 171 -14.86 -13.56 -17.45
N ARG A 172 -15.66 -14.50 -16.93
CA ARG A 172 -15.48 -15.93 -17.19
C ARG A 172 -16.22 -16.32 -18.47
N PHE A 173 -15.46 -16.51 -19.55
CA PHE A 173 -15.99 -17.07 -20.78
C PHE A 173 -16.04 -18.60 -20.75
N SER A 174 -16.80 -19.16 -21.67
CA SER A 174 -16.88 -20.61 -21.88
C SER A 174 -15.58 -21.20 -22.48
N HIS A 175 -15.39 -22.50 -22.23
CA HIS A 175 -14.27 -23.28 -22.76
C HIS A 175 -14.42 -23.66 -24.23
N ASP A 176 -15.66 -23.78 -24.71
CA ASP A 176 -15.96 -23.99 -26.12
C ASP A 176 -15.69 -22.72 -26.95
N ALA A 177 -15.06 -22.90 -28.11
CA ALA A 177 -14.57 -21.80 -28.93
C ALA A 177 -15.72 -20.99 -29.54
N ALA A 178 -16.77 -21.67 -30.02
CA ALA A 178 -17.91 -21.02 -30.65
C ALA A 178 -18.72 -20.20 -29.62
N THR A 179 -18.99 -20.78 -28.46
CA THR A 179 -19.69 -20.05 -27.39
C THR A 179 -18.87 -18.90 -26.83
N ARG A 180 -17.55 -19.04 -26.73
CA ARG A 180 -16.64 -17.97 -26.31
C ARG A 180 -16.67 -16.80 -27.29
N GLU A 181 -16.58 -17.07 -28.58
CA GLU A 181 -16.64 -16.05 -29.61
C GLU A 181 -17.97 -15.29 -29.58
N ALA A 182 -19.09 -16.02 -29.44
CA ALA A 182 -20.41 -15.40 -29.30
C ALA A 182 -20.50 -14.50 -28.05
N GLN A 183 -19.99 -14.95 -26.90
CA GLN A 183 -19.96 -14.16 -25.67
C GLN A 183 -19.08 -12.91 -25.80
N GLN A 184 -17.95 -13.02 -26.49
CA GLN A 184 -17.06 -11.89 -26.77
C GLN A 184 -17.72 -10.87 -27.71
N ALA A 185 -18.40 -11.35 -28.76
CA ALA A 185 -19.15 -10.50 -29.69
C ALA A 185 -20.28 -9.74 -28.97
N GLU A 186 -21.01 -10.40 -28.08
CA GLU A 186 -22.05 -9.76 -27.27
C GLU A 186 -21.46 -8.66 -26.37
N LEU A 187 -20.34 -8.94 -25.70
CA LEU A 187 -19.67 -7.95 -24.85
C LEU A 187 -19.18 -6.73 -25.66
N GLN A 188 -18.66 -6.96 -26.87
CA GLN A 188 -18.26 -5.89 -27.78
C GLN A 188 -19.45 -5.05 -28.23
N ALA A 189 -20.60 -5.67 -28.50
CA ALA A 189 -21.83 -4.96 -28.87
C ALA A 189 -22.32 -4.05 -27.72
N ARG A 190 -22.36 -4.56 -26.48
CA ARG A 190 -22.70 -3.77 -25.29
C ARG A 190 -21.72 -2.61 -25.07
N ARG A 191 -20.42 -2.84 -25.30
CA ARG A 191 -19.41 -1.77 -25.27
C ARG A 191 -19.69 -0.70 -26.32
N ALA A 192 -20.00 -1.09 -27.55
CA ALA A 192 -20.33 -0.14 -28.61
C ALA A 192 -21.58 0.68 -28.27
N GLU A 193 -22.61 0.04 -27.70
CA GLU A 193 -23.81 0.72 -27.23
C GLU A 193 -23.51 1.73 -26.13
N THR A 194 -22.77 1.34 -25.08
CA THR A 194 -22.41 2.26 -23.98
C THR A 194 -21.54 3.42 -24.47
N VAL A 195 -20.61 3.18 -25.40
CA VAL A 195 -19.82 4.25 -26.03
C VAL A 195 -20.73 5.19 -26.83
N ALA A 196 -21.70 4.66 -27.59
CA ALA A 196 -22.66 5.46 -28.33
C ALA A 196 -23.63 6.24 -27.41
N GLN A 197 -24.05 5.65 -26.29
CA GLN A 197 -24.86 6.33 -25.28
C GLN A 197 -24.06 7.45 -24.62
N ARG A 198 -22.79 7.20 -24.28
CA ARG A 198 -21.89 8.21 -23.70
C ARG A 198 -21.58 9.35 -24.67
N SER A 199 -21.44 9.05 -25.97
CA SER A 199 -21.23 10.10 -26.99
C SER A 199 -22.49 10.91 -27.21
N LYS A 200 -23.68 10.30 -27.18
CA LYS A 200 -24.98 11.01 -27.21
C LYS A 200 -25.25 11.80 -25.93
N SER A 201 -24.77 11.33 -24.77
CA SER A 201 -24.93 11.99 -23.48
C SER A 201 -23.87 13.08 -23.21
N THR A 202 -23.13 13.54 -24.23
CA THR A 202 -22.16 14.64 -24.17
C THR A 202 -22.80 16.03 -23.91
N HIS A 203 -23.93 16.09 -23.21
CA HIS A 203 -24.59 17.32 -22.78
C HIS A 203 -25.03 17.29 -21.31
N THR A 204 -24.29 16.63 -20.42
CA THR A 204 -24.31 17.03 -19.00
C THR A 204 -22.93 16.84 -18.39
N THR A 205 -21.94 17.54 -18.96
CA THR A 205 -20.77 17.91 -18.17
C THR A 205 -21.31 18.81 -17.06
N ALA A 206 -21.62 18.21 -15.90
CA ALA A 206 -21.88 18.96 -14.69
C ALA A 206 -20.73 19.98 -14.55
N PRO A 207 -21.04 21.28 -14.33
CA PRO A 207 -20.01 22.29 -14.29
C PRO A 207 -18.98 21.91 -13.24
N VAL A 208 -17.71 21.86 -13.65
CA VAL A 208 -16.57 21.54 -12.78
C VAL A 208 -16.76 22.28 -11.44
N PRO A 209 -16.84 21.58 -10.31
CA PRO A 209 -17.02 22.23 -9.02
C PRO A 209 -15.84 23.19 -8.83
N GLY A 210 -16.14 24.49 -8.75
CA GLY A 210 -15.14 25.55 -8.69
C GLY A 210 -15.07 26.48 -9.91
N ALA A 211 -15.83 26.27 -10.99
CA ALA A 211 -15.92 27.25 -12.09
C ALA A 211 -16.38 28.64 -11.60
N ARG A 212 -17.40 28.66 -10.72
CA ARG A 212 -17.86 29.89 -10.03
C ARG A 212 -16.80 30.47 -9.09
N ALA A 213 -15.96 29.63 -8.47
CA ALA A 213 -14.89 30.06 -7.59
C ALA A 213 -13.72 30.69 -8.36
N ARG A 214 -13.38 30.17 -9.54
CA ARG A 214 -12.39 30.74 -10.46
C ARG A 214 -12.83 32.11 -10.99
N ALA A 215 -14.10 32.25 -11.38
CA ALA A 215 -14.66 33.53 -11.82
C ALA A 215 -14.60 34.60 -10.71
N ARG A 216 -14.92 34.25 -9.46
CA ARG A 216 -14.82 35.16 -8.31
C ARG A 216 -13.37 35.56 -8.00
N ARG A 217 -12.40 34.64 -8.11
CA ARG A 217 -10.97 34.96 -7.96
C ARG A 217 -10.48 35.90 -9.05
N ALA A 218 -10.86 35.66 -10.31
CA ALA A 218 -10.49 36.52 -11.43
C ALA A 218 -11.03 37.94 -11.25
N ALA A 219 -12.30 38.09 -10.85
CA ALA A 219 -12.88 39.40 -10.55
C ALA A 219 -12.16 40.12 -9.40
N ARG A 220 -11.80 39.40 -8.34
CA ARG A 220 -11.03 39.97 -7.22
C ARG A 220 -9.63 40.43 -7.66
N GLN A 221 -8.98 39.69 -8.54
CA GLN A 221 -7.66 40.04 -9.07
C GLN A 221 -7.73 41.33 -9.89
N GLN A 222 -8.75 41.49 -10.75
CA GLN A 222 -8.94 42.71 -11.54
C GLN A 222 -9.10 43.96 -10.67
N VAL A 223 -9.81 43.84 -9.53
CA VAL A 223 -9.96 44.94 -8.57
C VAL A 223 -8.61 45.29 -7.93
N ILE A 224 -7.81 44.28 -7.55
CA ILE A 224 -6.48 44.48 -6.97
C ILE A 224 -5.54 45.14 -7.98
N ASP A 225 -5.54 44.67 -9.23
CA ASP A 225 -4.68 45.19 -10.29
C ASP A 225 -5.07 46.63 -10.65
N ALA A 226 -6.38 46.95 -10.67
CA ALA A 226 -6.86 48.33 -10.87
C ALA A 226 -6.41 49.26 -9.72
N HIS A 227 -6.49 48.81 -8.47
CA HIS A 227 -5.98 49.57 -7.33
C HIS A 227 -4.45 49.74 -7.35
N ARG A 228 -3.72 48.77 -7.91
CA ARG A 228 -2.27 48.83 -8.06
C ARG A 228 -1.83 49.77 -9.17
N ALA A 229 -2.58 49.85 -10.26
CA ALA A 229 -2.32 50.74 -11.38
C ALA A 229 -2.67 52.22 -11.08
N ALA A 230 -3.52 52.46 -10.08
CA ALA A 230 -3.93 53.81 -9.64
C ALA A 230 -3.02 54.42 -8.54
N ARG A 231 -1.95 53.71 -8.14
CA ARG A 231 -0.90 54.18 -7.22
C ARG A 231 0.36 54.52 -7.99
#